data_AF-A0A7Y1ZG18-F1
#
_entry.id   AF-A0A7Y1ZG18-F1
#
_cell.length_a   1.000
_cell.length_b   1.000
_cell.length_c   1.000
_cell.angle_alpha   90.00
_cell.angle_beta   90.00
_cell.angle_gamma   90.00
#
_symmetry.space_group_name_H-M   'P 1'
#
loop_
_entity.id
_entity.type
_entity.pdbx_description
1 polymer ?
#
loop_
_entity_poly.entity_id
_entity_poly.type
_entity_poly.pdbx_seq_one_letter_code
_entity_poly.pdbx_strand_id
1 'polypeptide(L)'
;VKATMGGLLTTRFTQGGVDSFIPVESSSTRLERDFTEGREGFYGWMGLGGSIFQWHPELDIGFAFVPTELHVLDLFNERGKRYQAQVLRCISARS
;
A
#
# COMPACT_ATOMS: atom_id res chain seq x y z
N VAL A 1 2.08 -6.68 -13.91
CA VAL A 1 3.37 -6.51 -14.66
C VAL A 1 4.21 -5.48 -13.93
N LYS A 2 5.53 -5.69 -13.75
CA LYS A 2 6.41 -4.67 -13.15
C LYS A 2 6.47 -3.45 -14.07
N ALA A 3 6.10 -2.29 -13.55
CA ALA A 3 6.08 -1.02 -14.27
C ALA A 3 6.72 0.07 -13.40
N THR A 4 7.26 1.10 -14.03
CA THR A 4 7.89 2.22 -13.31
C THR A 4 7.06 3.48 -13.49
N MET A 5 6.41 3.93 -12.42
CA MET A 5 5.65 5.18 -12.39
C MET A 5 6.62 6.35 -12.27
N GLY A 6 6.60 7.26 -13.25
CA GLY A 6 7.43 8.46 -13.27
C GLY A 6 8.95 8.20 -13.23
N GLY A 7 9.40 7.00 -13.61
CA GLY A 7 10.81 6.59 -13.56
C GLY A 7 11.35 6.30 -12.15
N LEU A 8 10.53 6.42 -11.11
CA LEU A 8 10.99 6.37 -9.70
C LEU A 8 10.32 5.26 -8.89
N LEU A 9 9.01 5.03 -9.08
CA LEU A 9 8.24 4.12 -8.22
C LEU A 9 7.89 2.83 -8.96
N THR A 10 8.33 1.70 -8.42
CA THR A 10 7.96 0.38 -8.95
C THR A 10 6.52 0.06 -8.55
N THR A 11 5.69 -0.17 -9.56
CA THR A 11 4.29 -0.63 -9.43
C THR A 11 4.12 -1.97 -10.14
N ARG A 12 3.07 -2.70 -9.77
CA ARG A 12 2.70 -4.00 -10.29
C ARG A 12 1.20 -4.05 -10.59
N PHE A 13 0.77 -3.24 -11.55
CA PHE A 13 -0.63 -3.22 -11.96
C PHE A 13 -1.13 -4.58 -12.41
N THR A 14 -2.31 -4.94 -11.88
CA THR A 14 -3.14 -6.06 -12.31
C THR A 14 -3.91 -5.72 -13.58
N GLN A 15 -4.51 -6.71 -14.24
CA GLN A 15 -5.42 -6.45 -15.37
C GLN A 15 -6.68 -5.67 -14.96
N GLY A 16 -7.04 -5.70 -13.67
CA GLY A 16 -8.14 -4.92 -13.10
C GLY A 16 -7.80 -3.45 -12.85
N GLY A 17 -6.59 -3.00 -13.21
CA GLY A 17 -6.20 -1.59 -13.08
C GLY A 17 -5.98 -1.16 -11.64
N VAL A 18 -5.50 -2.05 -10.78
CA VAL A 18 -5.11 -1.73 -9.40
C VAL A 18 -3.70 -2.25 -9.12
N ASP A 19 -2.97 -1.58 -8.23
CA ASP A 19 -1.61 -1.98 -7.88
C ASP A 19 -1.61 -3.18 -6.93
N SER A 20 -0.56 -3.99 -7.00
CA SER A 20 -0.32 -5.14 -6.11
C SER A 20 0.91 -4.87 -5.25
N PHE A 21 0.69 -4.81 -3.93
CA PHE A 21 1.72 -4.56 -2.94
C PHE A 21 2.32 -5.90 -2.49
N ILE A 22 3.39 -6.34 -3.15
CA ILE A 22 4.05 -7.62 -2.87
C ILE A 22 5.24 -7.44 -1.92
N PRO A 23 5.65 -8.47 -1.17
CA PRO A 23 6.87 -8.41 -0.36
C PRO A 23 8.09 -7.93 -1.14
N VAL A 24 8.90 -7.10 -0.48
CA VAL A 24 10.16 -6.58 -1.03
C VAL A 24 11.26 -7.64 -0.98
N GLU A 25 12.17 -7.59 -1.95
CA GLU A 25 13.33 -8.48 -2.03
C GLU A 25 14.56 -7.82 -1.39
N SER A 26 15.59 -8.61 -1.05
CA SER A 26 16.87 -8.08 -0.57
C SER A 26 17.54 -7.11 -1.56
N SER A 27 17.25 -7.29 -2.85
CA SER A 27 17.72 -6.46 -3.97
C SER A 27 16.94 -5.14 -4.13
N SER A 28 15.81 -4.97 -3.44
CA SER A 28 14.94 -3.80 -3.62
C SER A 28 15.64 -2.51 -3.18
N THR A 29 15.31 -1.41 -3.85
CA THR A 29 15.79 -0.08 -3.47
C THR A 29 15.14 0.39 -2.16
N ARG A 30 15.75 1.39 -1.51
CA ARG A 30 15.14 2.00 -0.31
C ARG A 30 13.76 2.60 -0.62
N LEU A 31 13.61 3.21 -1.80
CA LEU A 31 12.34 3.80 -2.23
C LEU A 31 11.24 2.74 -2.43
N GLU A 32 11.58 1.58 -2.99
CA GLU A 32 10.64 0.45 -3.11
C GLU A 32 10.24 -0.11 -1.75
N ARG A 33 11.17 -0.17 -0.80
CA ARG A 33 10.89 -0.52 0.61
C ARG A 33 9.94 0.45 1.25
N ASP A 34 10.25 1.75 1.22
CA ASP A 34 9.40 2.77 1.82
C ASP A 34 7.98 2.78 1.19
N PHE A 35 7.86 2.47 -0.10
CA PHE A 35 6.58 2.38 -0.78
C PHE A 35 5.74 1.16 -0.35
N THR A 36 6.37 0.01 -0.12
CA THR A 36 5.67 -1.29 -0.02
C THR A 36 5.62 -1.86 1.39
N GLU A 37 6.64 -1.60 2.21
CA GLU A 37 6.73 -2.16 3.57
C GLU A 37 5.52 -1.74 4.42
N GLY A 38 4.85 -2.74 5.01
CA GLY A 38 3.64 -2.57 5.81
C GLY A 38 2.34 -2.58 5.01
N ARG A 39 2.39 -2.87 3.70
CA ARG A 39 1.22 -3.03 2.81
C ARG A 39 1.21 -4.39 2.09
N GLU A 40 2.10 -5.30 2.46
CA GLU A 40 2.24 -6.59 1.79
C GLU A 40 0.91 -7.34 1.77
N GLY A 41 0.58 -7.91 0.61
CA GLY A 41 -0.67 -8.65 0.40
C GLY A 41 -1.87 -7.76 0.05
N PHE A 42 -1.78 -6.43 0.21
CA PHE A 42 -2.84 -5.54 -0.26
C PHE A 42 -2.81 -5.34 -1.78
N TYR A 43 -3.97 -5.00 -2.31
CA TYR A 43 -4.19 -4.58 -3.68
C TYR A 43 -5.12 -3.38 -3.71
N GLY A 44 -4.88 -2.40 -4.58
CA GLY A 44 -5.78 -1.25 -4.70
C GLY A 44 -5.08 0.03 -5.13
N TRP A 45 -5.61 1.15 -4.65
CA TRP A 45 -5.12 2.48 -5.01
C TRP A 45 -4.59 3.25 -3.81
N MET A 46 -3.67 4.14 -4.14
CA MET A 46 -3.13 5.19 -3.30
C MET A 46 -3.36 6.52 -4.00
N GLY A 47 -3.91 7.48 -3.27
CA GLY A 47 -4.22 8.80 -3.77
C GLY A 47 -3.22 9.83 -3.29
N LEU A 48 -2.92 10.79 -4.17
CA LEU A 48 -2.22 12.01 -3.77
C LEU A 48 -3.00 12.68 -2.64
N GLY A 49 -2.31 12.99 -1.53
CA GLY A 49 -2.94 13.60 -0.36
C GLY A 49 -3.15 12.68 0.85
N GLY A 50 -2.87 11.37 0.72
CA GLY A 50 -2.89 10.44 1.86
C GLY A 50 -4.00 9.39 1.82
N SER A 51 -4.94 9.47 0.87
CA SER A 51 -6.07 8.55 0.81
C SER A 51 -5.67 7.18 0.27
N ILE A 52 -6.23 6.11 0.82
CA ILE A 52 -6.03 4.74 0.33
C ILE A 52 -7.34 3.97 0.28
N PHE A 53 -7.49 3.10 -0.72
CA PHE A 53 -8.61 2.17 -0.87
C PHE A 53 -8.05 0.84 -1.40
N GLN A 54 -7.96 -0.16 -0.53
CA GLN A 54 -7.20 -1.38 -0.78
C GLN A 54 -7.91 -2.60 -0.17
N TRP A 55 -7.68 -3.78 -0.73
CA TRP A 55 -8.22 -5.05 -0.25
C TRP A 55 -7.08 -6.06 -0.03
N HIS A 56 -7.21 -6.96 0.95
CA HIS A 56 -6.26 -8.04 1.21
C HIS A 56 -6.96 -9.40 0.98
N PRO A 57 -6.76 -10.08 -0.18
CA PRO A 57 -7.54 -11.25 -0.57
C PRO A 57 -7.39 -12.42 0.40
N GLU A 58 -6.17 -12.67 0.89
CA GLU A 58 -5.90 -13.82 1.76
C GLU A 58 -6.53 -13.71 3.14
N LEU A 59 -6.81 -12.48 3.59
CA LEU A 59 -7.42 -12.19 4.89
C LEU A 59 -8.90 -11.82 4.77
N ASP A 60 -9.43 -11.75 3.54
CA ASP A 60 -10.80 -11.35 3.22
C ASP A 60 -11.22 -10.02 3.89
N ILE A 61 -10.35 -8.99 3.79
CA ILE A 61 -10.62 -7.65 4.33
C ILE A 61 -10.50 -6.56 3.27
N GLY A 62 -11.32 -5.52 3.43
CA GLY A 62 -11.16 -4.22 2.78
C GLY A 62 -10.65 -3.17 3.77
N PHE A 63 -9.84 -2.23 3.29
CA PHE A 63 -9.36 -1.09 4.06
C PHE A 63 -9.46 0.19 3.26
N ALA A 64 -10.03 1.23 3.89
CA ALA A 64 -10.09 2.57 3.32
C ALA A 64 -9.70 3.60 4.37
N PHE A 65 -8.93 4.60 3.96
CA PHE A 65 -8.63 5.76 4.79
C PHE A 65 -8.66 7.01 3.91
N VAL A 66 -9.40 8.03 4.38
CA VAL A 66 -9.52 9.31 3.70
C VAL A 66 -9.19 10.41 4.72
N PRO A 67 -8.05 11.10 4.57
CA PRO A 67 -7.73 12.23 5.44
C PRO A 67 -8.62 13.43 5.11
N THR A 68 -8.98 14.22 6.14
CA THR A 68 -9.75 15.46 5.97
C THR A 68 -8.96 16.57 5.29
N GLU A 69 -7.65 16.62 5.54
CA GLU A 69 -6.74 17.59 4.92
C GLU A 69 -5.79 16.88 3.95
N LEU A 70 -5.64 17.47 2.76
CA LEU A 70 -4.75 16.97 1.73
C LEU A 70 -3.30 17.17 2.17
N HIS A 71 -2.63 16.07 2.54
CA HIS A 71 -1.24 16.13 2.97
C HIS A 71 -0.30 15.86 1.78
N VAL A 72 0.00 16.89 0.98
CA VAL A 72 0.80 16.78 -0.27
C VAL A 72 2.17 16.12 -0.07
N LEU A 73 2.77 16.28 1.13
CA LEU A 73 4.09 15.72 1.44
C LEU A 73 4.04 14.25 1.86
N ASP A 74 2.84 13.66 2.03
CA ASP A 74 2.70 12.25 2.38
C ASP A 74 2.75 11.37 1.12
N LEU A 75 3.93 11.31 0.50
CA LEU A 75 4.18 10.64 -0.78
C LEU A 75 3.86 9.14 -0.77
N PHE A 76 3.97 8.50 0.40
CA PHE A 76 3.70 7.06 0.55
C PHE A 76 2.47 6.76 1.41
N ASN A 77 1.62 7.76 1.65
CA ASN A 77 0.40 7.66 2.45
C ASN A 77 0.66 6.97 3.81
N GLU A 78 1.74 7.37 4.50
CA GLU A 78 2.28 6.79 5.74
C GLU A 78 1.24 6.64 6.84
N ARG A 79 0.30 7.59 6.95
CA ARG A 79 -0.77 7.50 7.97
C ARG A 79 -1.71 6.34 7.68
N GLY A 80 -2.19 6.22 6.45
CA GLY A 80 -3.00 5.10 6.01
C GLY A 80 -2.25 3.77 6.17
N LYS A 81 -0.97 3.77 5.81
CA LYS A 81 -0.05 2.64 5.96
C LYS A 81 0.04 2.13 7.41
N ARG A 82 0.22 3.05 8.36
CA ARG A 82 0.24 2.73 9.80
C ARG A 82 -1.07 2.13 10.29
N TYR A 83 -2.21 2.61 9.79
CA TYR A 83 -3.51 2.04 10.14
C TYR A 83 -3.71 0.64 9.56
N GLN A 84 -3.29 0.38 8.31
CA GLN A 84 -3.30 -0.96 7.74
C GLN A 84 -2.49 -1.94 8.60
N ALA A 85 -1.26 -1.56 8.99
CA ALA A 85 -0.41 -2.38 9.84
C ALA A 85 -1.04 -2.65 11.23
N GLN A 86 -1.79 -1.69 11.80
CA GLN A 86 -2.55 -1.92 13.03
C GLN A 86 -3.71 -2.90 12.82
N VAL A 87 -4.46 -2.78 11.72
CA VAL A 87 -5.55 -3.71 11.39
C VAL A 87 -5.03 -5.13 11.26
N LEU A 88 -3.90 -5.33 10.57
CA LEU A 88 -3.26 -6.64 10.46
C LEU A 88 -2.89 -7.20 11.84
N ARG A 89 -2.31 -6.39 12.73
CA ARG A 89 -2.03 -6.81 14.11
C ARG A 89 -3.29 -7.26 14.86
N CYS A 90 -4.38 -6.52 14.72
CA CYS A 90 -5.65 -6.88 15.36
C CYS A 90 -6.22 -8.21 14.84
N ILE A 91 -6.04 -8.51 13.56
CA ILE A 91 -6.47 -9.77 12.94
C ILE A 91 -5.61 -10.92 13.45
N SER A 92 -4.28 -10.77 13.43
CA SER A 92 -3.35 -11.80 13.93
C SER A 92 -3.55 -12.11 15.41
N ALA A 93 -3.92 -11.13 16.23
CA ALA A 93 -4.20 -11.33 17.66
C ALA A 93 -5.50 -12.10 17.96
N ARG A 94 -6.37 -12.30 16.95
CA ARG A 94 -7.63 -13.05 17.08
C ARG A 94 -7.55 -14.48 16.53
N SER A 95 -6.43 -14.84 15.89
CA SER A 95 -6.24 -16.12 15.21
C SER A 95 -5.48 -17.14 16.07
#